data_AF-A0A524AAT3-F1
#
_entry.id   AF-A0A524AAT3-F1
#
_cell.length_a   1.000
_cell.length_b   1.000
_cell.length_c   1.000
_cell.angle_alpha   90.00
_cell.angle_beta   90.00
_cell.angle_gamma   90.00
#
_symmetry.space_group_name_H-M   'P 1'
#
loop_
_entity.id
_entity.type
_entity.pdbx_description
1 polymer ?
#
loop_
_entity_poly.entity_id
_entity_poly.type
_entity_poly.pdbx_seq_one_letter_code
_entity_poly.pdbx_strand_id
1 'polypeptide(L)'
;MFKMRDANTVYVGNKPPMAYVMALITAFNRSGADNVVLKARGRAISLAVDVAEITRNRYMNDLSVEKIDIGTEQLPTEGGGTRGVSSISITLRRGGEAPERVVEPPEPEAEPLPEVEVQPEAETQPEAEPEVKPTSEKKAPPKAKAPTKKDASLSDLKGVGKKTEERLREAGYKSPRSIARAKASTLSGKTGLSEKVASRLIEASKELLK
;
A
#
# COMPACT_ATOMS: atom_id res chain seq x y z
N MET A 1 -43.03 9.18 15.50
CA MET A 1 -42.25 9.82 14.43
C MET A 1 -41.32 8.77 13.82
N PHE A 2 -41.72 8.18 12.68
CA PHE A 2 -40.89 7.18 12.00
C PHE A 2 -39.73 7.91 11.35
N LYS A 3 -38.52 7.68 11.86
CA LYS A 3 -37.28 8.21 11.29
C LYS A 3 -37.05 7.47 9.97
N MET A 4 -37.44 8.10 8.87
CA MET A 4 -37.11 7.65 7.52
C MET A 4 -35.59 7.46 7.50
N ARG A 5 -35.14 6.20 7.37
CA ARG A 5 -33.72 5.95 7.13
C ARG A 5 -33.42 6.66 5.83
N ASP A 6 -32.57 7.69 5.88
CA ASP A 6 -32.10 8.36 4.68
C ASP A 6 -31.56 7.29 3.73
N ALA A 7 -32.32 6.94 2.69
CA ALA A 7 -32.11 5.73 1.89
C ALA A 7 -30.73 5.73 1.20
N ASN A 8 -30.07 6.89 1.16
CA ASN A 8 -28.75 7.08 0.59
C ASN A 8 -27.69 7.57 1.57
N THR A 9 -27.82 7.26 2.86
CA THR A 9 -26.79 7.58 3.87
C THR A 9 -26.09 6.32 4.37
N VAL A 10 -24.76 6.35 4.37
CA VAL A 10 -23.89 5.31 4.94
C VAL A 10 -23.22 5.86 6.21
N TYR A 11 -23.49 5.23 7.35
CA TYR A 11 -22.86 5.58 8.62
C TYR A 11 -21.57 4.78 8.82
N VAL A 12 -20.45 5.49 8.97
CA VAL A 12 -19.11 4.89 9.14
C VAL A 12 -18.78 4.79 10.63
N GLY A 13 -18.26 3.64 11.03
CA GLY A 13 -17.95 3.28 12.41
C GLY A 13 -16.65 2.48 12.48
N ASN A 14 -16.64 1.35 13.20
CA ASN A 14 -15.42 0.57 13.43
C ASN A 14 -15.27 -0.68 12.54
N LYS A 15 -16.07 -0.84 11.47
CA LYS A 15 -15.88 -1.97 10.54
C LYS A 15 -14.66 -1.72 9.64
N PRO A 16 -14.08 -2.76 9.02
CA PRO A 16 -12.99 -2.57 8.05
C PRO A 16 -13.40 -1.66 6.87
N PRO A 17 -12.48 -0.88 6.27
CA PRO A 17 -12.79 0.11 5.22
C PRO A 17 -13.58 -0.49 4.05
N MET A 18 -13.18 -1.67 3.59
CA MET A 18 -13.81 -2.35 2.45
C MET A 18 -15.29 -2.69 2.65
N ALA A 19 -15.72 -2.90 3.90
CA ALA A 19 -17.13 -3.13 4.19
C ALA A 19 -17.98 -1.89 3.88
N TYR A 20 -17.43 -0.69 4.12
CA TYR A 20 -18.10 0.57 3.81
C TYR A 20 -18.03 0.89 2.32
N VAL A 21 -16.89 0.63 1.67
CA VAL A 21 -16.75 0.77 0.20
C VAL A 21 -17.81 -0.07 -0.52
N MET A 22 -17.98 -1.33 -0.11
CA MET A 22 -18.98 -2.21 -0.71
C MET A 22 -20.41 -1.72 -0.47
N ALA A 23 -20.71 -1.19 0.73
CA ALA A 23 -22.01 -0.59 1.02
C ALA A 23 -22.28 0.64 0.13
N LEU A 24 -21.25 1.45 -0.14
CA LEU A 24 -21.31 2.63 -0.99
C LEU A 24 -21.61 2.26 -2.45
N ILE A 25 -20.87 1.29 -2.99
CA ILE A 25 -21.08 0.74 -4.34
C ILE A 25 -22.51 0.19 -4.47
N THR A 26 -22.94 -0.58 -3.47
CA THR A 26 -24.29 -1.15 -3.45
C THR A 26 -25.37 -0.07 -3.39
N ALA A 27 -25.15 1.01 -2.63
CA ALA A 27 -26.09 2.13 -2.54
C ALA A 27 -26.26 2.84 -3.88
N PHE A 28 -25.16 3.16 -4.57
CA PHE A 28 -25.20 3.75 -5.91
C PHE A 28 -25.90 2.83 -6.93
N ASN A 29 -25.64 1.52 -6.87
CA ASN A 29 -26.22 0.56 -7.83
C ASN A 29 -27.70 0.24 -7.56
N ARG A 30 -28.11 0.15 -6.29
CA ARG A 30 -29.46 -0.30 -5.91
C ARG A 30 -30.49 0.81 -5.98
N SER A 31 -30.10 2.02 -5.57
CA SER A 31 -31.03 3.13 -5.42
C SER A 31 -31.18 3.95 -6.70
N GLY A 32 -30.34 3.69 -7.72
CA GLY A 32 -30.20 4.58 -8.89
C GLY A 32 -29.90 6.02 -8.49
N ALA A 33 -29.42 6.23 -7.27
CA ALA A 33 -29.44 7.53 -6.63
C ALA A 33 -28.17 8.28 -7.00
N ASP A 34 -28.34 9.52 -7.42
CA ASP A 34 -27.25 10.33 -7.95
C ASP A 34 -26.18 10.65 -6.90
N ASN A 35 -26.56 10.65 -5.60
CA ASN A 35 -25.69 11.12 -4.52
C ASN A 35 -25.76 10.35 -3.18
N VAL A 36 -24.69 9.68 -2.79
CA VAL A 36 -24.59 8.96 -1.49
C VAL A 36 -23.91 9.84 -0.45
N VAL A 37 -24.43 9.87 0.78
CA VAL A 37 -23.84 10.62 1.89
C VAL A 37 -23.14 9.69 2.88
N LEU A 38 -21.83 9.87 3.09
CA LEU A 38 -21.09 9.25 4.18
C LEU A 38 -21.19 10.12 5.42
N LYS A 39 -21.62 9.55 6.55
CA LYS A 39 -21.64 10.23 7.84
C LYS A 39 -20.74 9.53 8.84
N ALA A 40 -19.89 10.28 9.52
CA ALA A 40 -19.01 9.77 10.57
C ALA A 40 -18.83 10.77 11.71
N ARG A 41 -18.33 10.27 12.84
CA ARG A 41 -18.01 11.10 14.00
C ARG A 41 -16.78 10.58 14.75
N GLY A 42 -16.07 11.48 15.41
CA GLY A 42 -14.88 11.19 16.18
C GLY A 42 -13.82 10.45 15.35
N ARG A 43 -13.27 9.36 15.90
CA ARG A 43 -12.20 8.57 15.23
C ARG A 43 -12.58 7.99 13.87
N ALA A 44 -13.88 7.82 13.59
CA ALA A 44 -14.35 7.27 12.33
C ALA A 44 -14.27 8.26 11.17
N ILE A 45 -13.97 9.55 11.43
CA ILE A 45 -13.83 10.58 10.39
C ILE A 45 -12.74 10.21 9.39
N SER A 46 -11.55 9.80 9.86
CA SER A 46 -10.47 9.37 8.97
C SER A 46 -10.88 8.20 8.09
N LEU A 47 -11.61 7.23 8.66
CA LEU A 47 -12.12 6.09 7.90
C LEU A 47 -13.14 6.51 6.84
N ALA A 48 -14.00 7.49 7.11
CA ALA A 48 -14.95 7.98 6.12
C ALA A 48 -14.26 8.66 4.93
N VAL A 49 -13.18 9.41 5.21
CA VAL A 49 -12.34 10.01 4.16
C VAL A 49 -11.64 8.92 3.35
N ASP A 50 -11.03 7.94 4.01
CA ASP A 50 -10.39 6.80 3.34
C ASP A 50 -11.37 6.04 2.44
N VAL A 51 -12.59 5.80 2.91
CA VAL A 51 -13.64 5.12 2.14
C VAL A 51 -14.05 5.95 0.92
N ALA A 52 -14.22 7.26 1.06
CA ALA A 52 -14.53 8.14 -0.07
C ALA A 52 -13.42 8.10 -1.15
N GLU A 53 -12.16 8.23 -0.73
CA GLU A 53 -11.00 8.21 -1.62
C GLU A 53 -10.80 6.85 -2.30
N ILE A 54 -10.88 5.75 -1.54
CA ILE A 54 -10.76 4.40 -2.10
C ILE A 54 -11.86 4.17 -3.14
N THR A 55 -13.10 4.57 -2.84
CA THR A 55 -14.22 4.34 -3.74
C THR A 55 -14.02 5.11 -5.04
N ARG A 56 -13.74 6.42 -4.97
CA ARG A 56 -13.62 7.26 -6.18
C ARG A 56 -12.37 6.97 -7.02
N ASN A 57 -11.27 6.52 -6.39
CA ASN A 57 -9.99 6.34 -7.08
C ASN A 57 -9.79 4.91 -7.60
N ARG A 58 -10.41 3.89 -6.98
CA ARG A 58 -10.21 2.47 -7.32
C ARG A 58 -11.42 1.81 -7.96
N TYR A 59 -12.64 2.21 -7.61
CA TYR A 59 -13.85 1.43 -7.95
C TYR A 59 -14.84 2.20 -8.81
N MET A 60 -15.15 3.45 -8.47
CA MET A 60 -16.14 4.29 -9.15
C MET A 60 -15.48 5.61 -9.54
N ASN A 61 -14.78 5.50 -10.65
CA ASN A 61 -13.88 6.48 -11.23
C ASN A 61 -14.56 7.76 -11.75
N ASP A 62 -15.89 7.76 -11.76
CA ASP A 62 -16.83 8.81 -12.14
C ASP A 62 -17.50 9.48 -10.92
N LEU A 63 -17.09 9.12 -9.70
CA LEU A 63 -17.52 9.79 -8.48
C LEU A 63 -16.74 11.08 -8.23
N SER A 64 -17.49 12.10 -7.84
CA SER A 64 -16.97 13.39 -7.37
C SER A 64 -17.46 13.67 -5.96
N VAL A 65 -16.69 14.48 -5.22
CA VAL A 65 -17.12 15.01 -3.93
C VAL A 65 -17.93 16.28 -4.18
N GLU A 66 -19.23 16.24 -3.92
CA GLU A 66 -20.13 17.38 -4.12
C GLU A 66 -20.06 18.36 -2.94
N LYS A 67 -20.04 17.82 -1.71
CA LYS A 67 -20.06 18.65 -0.50
C LYS A 67 -19.40 17.93 0.68
N ILE A 68 -18.71 18.68 1.53
CA ILE A 68 -18.23 18.22 2.83
C ILE A 68 -18.74 19.18 3.90
N ASP A 69 -19.54 18.66 4.84
CA ASP A 69 -19.99 19.38 6.02
C ASP A 69 -19.27 18.83 7.25
N ILE A 70 -18.77 19.72 8.10
CA ILE A 70 -18.18 19.37 9.40
C ILE A 70 -18.95 20.04 10.53
N GLY A 71 -18.93 19.42 11.71
CA GLY A 71 -19.60 20.00 12.87
C GLY A 71 -19.21 19.33 14.17
N THR A 72 -19.99 19.60 15.20
CA THR A 72 -19.87 18.99 16.53
C THR A 72 -21.24 18.47 16.94
N GLU A 73 -21.34 17.17 17.21
CA GLU A 73 -22.55 16.52 17.73
C GLU A 73 -22.41 16.35 19.25
N GLN A 74 -23.45 16.74 20.01
CA GLN A 74 -23.49 16.55 21.46
C GLN A 74 -23.97 15.15 21.78
N LEU A 75 -23.11 14.30 22.34
CA LEU A 75 -23.43 12.92 22.71
C LEU A 75 -23.63 12.78 24.21
N PRO A 76 -24.63 12.01 24.65
CA PRO A 76 -24.79 11.72 26.07
C PRO A 76 -23.59 10.92 26.58
N THR A 77 -23.13 11.26 27.78
CA THR A 77 -22.10 10.52 28.50
C THR A 77 -22.74 9.63 29.58
N GLU A 78 -22.12 8.49 29.87
CA GLU A 78 -22.60 7.50 30.84
C GLU A 78 -22.78 8.07 32.26
N GLY A 79 -21.95 9.05 32.65
CA GLY A 79 -22.03 9.72 33.95
C GLY A 79 -23.05 10.86 34.09
N GLY A 80 -23.96 11.03 33.12
CA GLY A 80 -24.91 12.15 33.12
C GLY A 80 -24.25 13.44 32.65
N GLY A 81 -24.46 13.79 31.38
CA GLY A 81 -23.85 14.95 30.75
C GLY A 81 -23.83 14.80 29.24
N THR A 82 -23.32 15.80 28.53
CA THR A 82 -23.07 15.70 27.09
C THR A 82 -21.61 16.01 26.78
N ARG A 83 -21.07 15.33 25.78
CA ARG A 83 -19.74 15.55 25.24
C ARG A 83 -19.85 15.89 23.76
N GLY A 84 -19.20 16.97 23.35
CA GLY A 84 -19.04 17.30 21.95
C GLY A 84 -18.13 16.31 21.24
N VAL A 85 -18.60 15.79 20.11
CA VAL A 85 -17.83 14.90 19.23
C VAL A 85 -17.87 15.48 17.82
N SER A 86 -16.70 15.67 17.22
CA SER A 86 -16.61 16.14 15.84
C SER A 86 -17.39 15.21 14.90
N SER A 87 -18.09 15.77 13.94
CA SER A 87 -18.84 15.05 12.92
C SER A 87 -18.42 15.50 11.51
N ILE A 88 -18.57 14.60 10.55
CA ILE A 88 -18.36 14.86 9.12
C ILE A 88 -19.50 14.23 8.33
N SER A 89 -19.94 14.94 7.28
CA SER A 89 -20.81 14.41 6.22
C SER A 89 -20.13 14.68 4.87
N ILE A 90 -19.91 13.63 4.08
CA ILE A 90 -19.32 13.73 2.74
C ILE A 90 -20.39 13.28 1.74
N THR A 91 -20.84 14.19 0.89
CA THR A 91 -21.77 13.88 -0.21
C THR A 91 -20.95 13.55 -1.45
N LEU A 92 -21.10 12.31 -1.93
CA LEU A 92 -20.49 11.81 -3.15
C LEU A 92 -21.54 11.76 -4.25
N ARG A 93 -21.22 12.24 -5.45
CA ARG A 93 -22.13 12.28 -6.59
C ARG A 93 -21.51 11.62 -7.82
N ARG A 94 -22.32 10.84 -8.55
CA ARG A 94 -21.94 10.24 -9.83
C ARG A 94 -22.04 11.28 -10.96
N GLY A 95 -20.99 11.41 -11.77
CA GLY A 95 -20.97 12.30 -12.94
C GLY A 95 -20.50 13.73 -12.68
N GLY A 96 -19.73 13.97 -11.63
CA GLY A 96 -18.99 15.23 -11.53
C GLY A 96 -17.73 15.18 -12.38
N GLU A 97 -17.31 16.35 -12.88
CA GLU A 97 -16.12 16.56 -13.71
C GLU A 97 -14.94 15.76 -13.14
N ALA A 98 -14.54 14.71 -13.86
CA ALA A 98 -13.45 13.85 -13.43
C ALA A 98 -12.17 14.70 -13.33
N PRO A 99 -11.38 14.61 -12.24
CA PRO A 99 -10.04 15.17 -12.27
C PRO A 99 -9.31 14.54 -13.46
N GLU A 100 -8.82 15.39 -14.35
CA GLU A 100 -8.13 15.05 -15.59
C GLU A 100 -7.17 13.89 -15.34
N ARG A 101 -7.55 12.68 -15.78
CA ARG A 101 -6.66 11.52 -15.66
C ARG A 101 -5.50 11.79 -16.58
N VAL A 102 -4.30 11.95 -16.03
CA VAL A 102 -3.07 11.77 -16.79
C VAL A 102 -3.09 10.32 -17.26
N VAL A 103 -3.54 10.11 -18.48
CA VAL A 103 -3.50 8.81 -19.15
C VAL A 103 -2.02 8.54 -19.39
N GLU A 104 -1.42 7.65 -18.59
CA GLU A 104 -0.11 7.10 -18.94
C GLU A 104 -0.25 6.47 -20.33
N PRO A 105 0.63 6.81 -21.29
CA PRO A 105 0.49 6.32 -22.66
C PRO A 105 0.53 4.78 -22.67
N PRO A 106 -0.26 4.12 -23.53
CA PRO A 106 -0.22 2.67 -23.65
C PRO A 106 1.20 2.23 -24.03
N GLU A 107 1.75 1.28 -23.29
CA GLU A 107 3.01 0.63 -23.64
C GLU A 107 2.94 0.10 -25.08
N PRO A 108 3.97 0.33 -25.93
CA PRO A 108 3.94 -0.14 -27.30
C PRO A 108 3.84 -1.67 -27.32
N GLU A 109 2.88 -2.18 -28.10
CA GLU A 109 2.64 -3.61 -28.29
C GLU A 109 3.97 -4.34 -28.58
N ALA A 110 4.30 -5.32 -27.74
CA ALA A 110 5.49 -6.13 -27.89
C ALA A 110 5.41 -6.91 -29.22
N GLU A 111 6.45 -6.77 -30.05
CA GLU A 111 6.60 -7.56 -31.27
C GLU A 111 6.52 -9.06 -30.97
N PRO A 112 5.86 -9.87 -31.82
CA PRO A 112 5.75 -11.30 -31.57
C PRO A 112 7.13 -11.96 -31.66
N LEU A 113 7.47 -12.75 -30.65
CA LEU A 113 8.68 -13.56 -30.63
C LEU A 113 8.65 -14.58 -31.79
N PRO A 114 9.79 -14.88 -32.42
CA PRO A 114 9.83 -15.84 -33.53
C PRO A 114 9.45 -17.26 -33.07
N GLU A 115 8.65 -17.94 -33.89
CA GLU A 115 8.28 -19.35 -33.71
C GLU A 115 9.55 -20.23 -33.72
N VAL A 116 9.73 -21.00 -32.65
CA VAL A 116 10.79 -22.01 -32.56
C VAL A 116 10.29 -23.27 -33.25
N GLU A 117 10.90 -23.61 -34.39
CA GLU A 117 10.64 -24.87 -35.09
C GLU A 117 10.99 -26.07 -34.19
N VAL A 118 10.00 -26.95 -34.03
CA VAL A 118 10.10 -28.21 -33.30
C VAL A 118 10.79 -29.26 -34.20
N GLN A 119 11.82 -29.93 -33.68
CA GLN A 119 12.28 -31.22 -34.20
C GLN A 119 12.13 -32.33 -33.14
N PRO A 120 11.90 -33.60 -33.56
CA PRO A 120 11.14 -34.57 -32.79
C PRO A 120 11.97 -35.44 -31.82
N GLU A 121 11.19 -36.18 -31.04
CA GLU A 121 11.42 -36.89 -29.77
C GLU A 121 12.47 -38.03 -29.78
N ALA A 122 13.00 -38.33 -28.58
CA ALA A 122 13.28 -39.72 -28.17
C ALA A 122 13.13 -39.89 -26.64
N GLU A 123 12.11 -40.67 -26.26
CA GLU A 123 11.94 -41.61 -25.12
C GLU A 123 12.88 -41.45 -23.90
N THR A 124 12.44 -41.49 -22.64
CA THR A 124 11.62 -42.52 -21.98
C THR A 124 11.31 -42.07 -20.54
N GLN A 125 10.13 -42.40 -20.00
CA GLN A 125 9.78 -42.38 -18.56
C GLN A 125 10.24 -43.71 -17.90
N PRO A 126 10.16 -43.97 -16.55
CA PRO A 126 9.37 -43.28 -15.53
C PRO A 126 9.99 -43.10 -14.12
N GLU A 127 9.21 -42.40 -13.29
CA GLU A 127 9.16 -42.20 -11.83
C GLU A 127 10.03 -43.05 -10.88
N ALA A 128 10.55 -42.38 -9.84
CA ALA A 128 10.43 -42.79 -8.43
C ALA A 128 10.80 -41.62 -7.48
N GLU A 129 9.84 -41.16 -6.66
CA GLU A 129 10.10 -40.51 -5.34
C GLU A 129 10.59 -41.58 -4.32
N PRO A 130 11.06 -41.28 -3.07
CA PRO A 130 11.00 -40.03 -2.28
C PRO A 130 12.28 -39.70 -1.42
N GLU A 131 12.13 -38.72 -0.53
CA GLU A 131 12.77 -38.57 0.81
C GLU A 131 14.03 -37.68 1.06
N VAL A 132 13.71 -36.56 1.72
CA VAL A 132 14.31 -35.79 2.83
C VAL A 132 15.59 -36.31 3.57
N LYS A 133 16.64 -35.45 3.57
CA LYS A 133 17.71 -35.10 4.58
C LYS A 133 18.33 -36.20 5.50
N PRO A 134 19.67 -36.22 5.74
CA PRO A 134 20.26 -35.37 6.81
C PRO A 134 21.72 -34.85 6.59
N THR A 135 22.18 -34.17 7.63
CA THR A 135 23.28 -33.22 7.89
C THR A 135 24.75 -33.70 7.84
N SER A 136 25.66 -32.70 7.67
CA SER A 136 27.04 -32.58 8.25
C SER A 136 28.16 -33.49 7.69
N GLU A 137 29.46 -33.16 7.62
CA GLU A 137 30.29 -32.13 8.27
C GLU A 137 31.72 -32.08 7.63
N LYS A 138 32.34 -30.88 7.65
CA LYS A 138 33.80 -30.58 7.75
C LYS A 138 34.73 -30.99 6.57
N LYS A 139 35.74 -30.20 6.17
CA LYS A 139 36.65 -29.34 6.94
C LYS A 139 37.41 -28.35 6.00
N ALA A 140 37.56 -27.11 6.46
CA ALA A 140 38.39 -26.02 5.88
C ALA A 140 39.89 -26.15 6.30
N PRO A 141 40.78 -25.11 6.19
CA PRO A 141 41.27 -24.25 5.08
C PRO A 141 42.83 -24.19 5.04
N PRO A 142 43.49 -23.28 4.27
CA PRO A 142 44.12 -22.09 4.90
C PRO A 142 43.96 -20.79 4.05
N LYS A 143 43.49 -19.66 4.63
CA LYS A 143 44.22 -18.50 5.25
C LYS A 143 44.97 -17.60 4.23
N ALA A 144 45.01 -16.27 4.31
CA ALA A 144 44.39 -15.22 5.11
C ALA A 144 44.97 -13.86 4.65
N LYS A 145 44.20 -12.78 4.80
CA LYS A 145 44.61 -11.43 5.28
C LYS A 145 43.45 -10.46 5.01
N ALA A 146 42.98 -9.57 5.88
CA ALA A 146 42.98 -9.38 7.33
C ALA A 146 41.92 -8.24 7.57
N PRO A 147 41.35 -8.11 8.76
CA PRO A 147 40.06 -7.46 9.01
C PRO A 147 40.22 -5.95 9.25
N THR A 148 39.31 -5.09 8.77
CA THR A 148 39.27 -3.69 9.24
C THR A 148 37.89 -3.02 9.15
N LYS A 149 37.25 -2.93 10.33
CA LYS A 149 36.60 -1.77 10.96
C LYS A 149 35.24 -1.25 10.42
N LYS A 150 34.24 -1.49 11.29
CA LYS A 150 32.91 -0.86 11.44
C LYS A 150 31.92 -1.12 10.30
N ASP A 151 31.45 -2.35 10.19
CA ASP A 151 30.15 -2.61 9.55
C ASP A 151 29.06 -2.01 10.45
N ALA A 152 28.76 -0.73 10.25
CA ALA A 152 27.56 -0.12 10.78
C ALA A 152 26.38 -0.99 10.32
N SER A 153 25.60 -1.47 11.28
CA SER A 153 24.48 -2.34 10.98
C SER A 153 23.41 -1.51 10.25
N LEU A 154 22.68 -2.12 9.31
CA LEU A 154 21.61 -1.41 8.58
C LEU A 154 20.54 -0.85 9.55
N SER A 155 20.42 -1.42 10.74
CA SER A 155 19.59 -0.97 11.85
C SER A 155 20.03 0.35 12.49
N ASP A 156 21.26 0.82 12.27
CA ASP A 156 21.78 2.08 12.81
C ASP A 156 21.46 3.29 11.90
N LEU A 157 20.90 3.05 10.71
CA LEU A 157 20.51 4.10 9.79
C LEU A 157 19.29 4.88 10.31
N LYS A 158 19.48 6.19 10.50
CA LYS A 158 18.42 7.11 10.92
C LYS A 158 17.25 7.05 9.94
N GLY A 159 16.12 6.49 10.38
CA GLY A 159 14.90 6.35 9.57
C GLY A 159 14.69 4.97 8.94
N VAL A 160 15.57 3.99 9.19
CA VAL A 160 15.36 2.60 8.79
C VAL A 160 14.68 1.85 9.94
N GLY A 161 13.41 1.49 9.76
CA GLY A 161 12.73 0.53 10.64
C GLY A 161 12.94 -0.91 10.18
N LYS A 162 12.56 -1.89 11.03
CA LYS A 162 12.70 -3.34 10.75
C LYS A 162 12.17 -3.75 9.37
N LYS A 163 11.02 -3.20 8.95
CA LYS A 163 10.39 -3.47 7.64
C LYS A 163 11.14 -2.85 6.46
N THR A 164 11.79 -1.70 6.68
CA THR A 164 12.57 -1.01 5.64
C THR A 164 13.92 -1.69 5.46
N GLU A 165 14.50 -2.17 6.56
CA GLU A 165 15.73 -2.97 6.54
C GLU A 165 15.55 -4.29 5.77
N GLU A 166 14.44 -5.00 6.01
CA GLU A 166 14.11 -6.25 5.32
C GLU A 166 14.00 -6.02 3.81
N ARG A 167 13.28 -4.99 3.37
CA ARG A 167 13.18 -4.60 1.95
C ARG A 167 14.53 -4.22 1.34
N LEU A 168 15.41 -3.55 2.10
CA LEU A 168 16.75 -3.22 1.65
C LEU A 168 17.63 -4.48 1.49
N ARG A 169 17.49 -5.45 2.40
CA ARG A 169 18.20 -6.73 2.34
C ARG A 169 17.70 -7.61 1.20
N GLU A 170 16.38 -7.70 0.99
CA GLU A 170 15.75 -8.41 -0.13
C GLU A 170 16.17 -7.81 -1.48
N ALA A 171 16.29 -6.48 -1.56
CA ALA A 171 16.81 -5.78 -2.73
C ALA A 171 18.34 -5.91 -2.92
N GLY A 172 19.04 -6.65 -2.04
CA GLY A 172 20.48 -6.93 -2.13
C GLY A 172 21.40 -5.89 -1.48
N TYR A 173 20.85 -4.87 -0.82
CA TYR A 173 21.62 -3.84 -0.12
C TYR A 173 21.92 -4.27 1.32
N LYS A 174 22.99 -5.06 1.49
CA LYS A 174 23.39 -5.64 2.79
C LYS A 174 24.22 -4.72 3.69
N SER A 175 24.62 -3.54 3.23
CA SER A 175 25.43 -2.60 4.03
C SER A 175 25.12 -1.13 3.72
N PRO A 176 25.33 -0.21 4.67
CA PRO A 176 25.21 1.23 4.42
C PRO A 176 26.09 1.70 3.24
N ARG A 177 27.22 1.02 3.00
CA ARG A 177 28.14 1.32 1.89
C ARG A 177 27.56 0.99 0.52
N SER A 178 26.73 -0.05 0.40
CA SER A 178 26.05 -0.35 -0.87
C SER A 178 24.89 0.62 -1.12
N ILE A 179 24.22 1.09 -0.07
CA ILE A 179 23.17 2.11 -0.13
C ILE A 179 23.76 3.46 -0.56
N ALA A 180 24.86 3.90 0.06
CA ALA A 180 25.51 5.19 -0.23
C ALA A 180 25.98 5.35 -1.69
N ARG A 181 26.24 4.24 -2.39
CA ARG A 181 26.67 4.19 -3.79
C ARG A 181 25.51 4.04 -4.79
N ALA A 182 24.31 3.72 -4.30
CA ALA A 182 23.13 3.55 -5.14
C ALA A 182 22.55 4.92 -5.58
N LYS A 183 21.85 4.93 -6.72
CA LYS A 183 21.04 6.07 -7.16
C LYS A 183 19.66 6.02 -6.49
N ALA A 184 19.09 7.19 -6.19
CA ALA A 184 17.79 7.30 -5.52
C ALA A 184 16.67 6.59 -6.30
N SER A 185 16.66 6.70 -7.63
CA SER A 185 15.70 6.03 -8.50
C SER A 185 15.81 4.50 -8.46
N THR A 186 17.04 3.97 -8.51
CA THR A 186 17.30 2.52 -8.46
C THR A 186 16.96 1.93 -7.09
N LEU A 187 17.23 2.68 -6.03
CA LEU A 187 16.88 2.26 -4.67
C LEU A 187 15.36 2.30 -4.48
N SER A 188 14.69 3.34 -4.96
CA SER A 188 13.23 3.48 -4.97
C SER A 188 12.56 2.30 -5.69
N GLY A 189 12.97 2.03 -6.95
CA GLY A 189 12.36 0.99 -7.77
C GLY A 189 12.55 -0.43 -7.23
N LYS A 190 13.69 -0.74 -6.59
CA LYS A 190 13.96 -2.08 -6.05
C LYS A 190 13.39 -2.33 -4.65
N THR A 191 13.21 -1.28 -3.85
CA THR A 191 12.81 -1.41 -2.43
C THR A 191 11.36 -1.00 -2.18
N GLY A 192 10.67 -0.43 -3.17
CA GLY A 192 9.32 0.12 -3.03
C GLY A 192 9.26 1.34 -2.10
N LEU A 193 10.38 2.02 -1.89
CA LEU A 193 10.48 3.25 -1.09
C LEU A 193 10.31 4.46 -1.99
N SER A 194 9.62 5.51 -1.53
CA SER A 194 9.54 6.76 -2.32
C SER A 194 10.92 7.39 -2.55
N GLU A 195 11.10 8.10 -3.67
CA GLU A 195 12.38 8.75 -4.02
C GLU A 195 12.91 9.71 -2.95
N LYS A 196 12.00 10.39 -2.23
CA LYS A 196 12.34 11.26 -1.09
C LYS A 196 12.94 10.47 0.07
N VAL A 197 12.42 9.27 0.35
CA VAL A 197 12.94 8.38 1.39
C VAL A 197 14.25 7.73 0.94
N ALA A 198 14.34 7.30 -0.31
CA ALA A 198 15.57 6.75 -0.88
C ALA A 198 16.73 7.77 -0.83
N SER A 199 16.45 9.04 -1.14
CA SER A 199 17.44 10.12 -1.08
C SER A 199 17.95 10.36 0.36
N ARG A 200 17.04 10.40 1.34
CA ARG A 200 17.39 10.53 2.77
C ARG A 200 18.21 9.35 3.28
N LEU A 201 17.91 8.13 2.81
CA LEU A 201 18.66 6.93 3.19
C LEU A 201 20.08 6.92 2.62
N ILE A 202 20.25 7.38 1.37
CA ILE A 202 21.57 7.53 0.74
C ILE A 202 22.39 8.58 1.50
N GLU A 203 21.77 9.70 1.89
CA GLU A 203 22.41 10.76 2.66
C GLU A 203 22.82 10.28 4.06
N ALA A 204 21.90 9.66 4.81
CA ALA A 204 22.17 9.07 6.12
C ALA A 204 23.27 7.98 6.05
N SER A 205 23.30 7.21 4.96
CA SER A 205 24.35 6.21 4.73
C SER A 205 25.71 6.85 4.43
N LYS A 206 25.75 7.99 3.73
CA LYS A 206 26.98 8.76 3.50
C LYS A 206 27.50 9.41 4.78
N GLU A 207 26.60 9.89 5.65
CA GLU A 207 26.97 10.48 6.94
C GLU A 207 27.57 9.45 7.91
N LEU A 208 27.06 8.22 7.94
CA LEU A 208 27.63 7.14 8.76
C LEU A 208 29.00 6.63 8.28
N LEU A 209 29.37 6.93 7.03
CA LEU A 209 30.61 6.49 6.40
C LEU A 209 31.67 7.59 6.30
N LYS A 210 31.36 8.81 6.76
CA LYS A 210 32.33 9.88 7.00
C LYS A 210 33.15 9.57 8.26
#